data_AF-S7VPY6-F1
#
_entry.id   AF-S7VPY6-F1
#
_cell.length_a   1.000
_cell.length_b   1.000
_cell.length_c   1.000
_cell.angle_alpha   90.00
_cell.angle_beta   90.00
_cell.angle_gamma   90.00
#
_symmetry.space_group_name_H-M   'P 1'
#
loop_
_entity.id
_entity.type
_entity.pdbx_description
1 polymer ?
#
loop_
_entity_poly.entity_id
_entity_poly.type
_entity_poly.pdbx_seq_one_letter_code
_entity_poly.pdbx_strand_id
1 'polypeptide(L)'
;MAKQASQINQKIEFEMKRALILLALAGFISCKNEPKIAENNIKEDVAYLADDKLEGRQTGTQGEVLASEYLIERFKAIGVQPKGTEGYLQSFSFKPKTDPHSEVEFTTNADSTITGHNVIGFIDNNAKTTIVIGAHYDHLGYGGEGSLFRGEEKAIHNGADDNASGVAVMLNLASRLKVKNDQAEIKDTNNYLFMAFSGEEMGLLGSNYFSKNPTIDAESINYMINMDMVGRMKADSTLAVYGTGTSPMFKQTLKSNNDKFKIVENESGVGPSDHTSFYLIDIPVLHFFTGQHEDYHKPGDDSDKLNYDGMNLISDYIFDIITDLDDNGELAFRKTKNESEETPRFKVGLGVVPDYLYDGKGMRIDGTREDTPAYAAGLQKGDVVLKLGDSTITDMMSYMRALSVFDNGDEAGITVKRGEETIDTKVQF
;
A
#
# COMPACT_ATOMS: atom_id res chain seq x y z
N MET A 1 11.14 -4.16 87.40
CA MET A 1 10.53 -4.87 86.25
C MET A 1 9.65 -3.96 85.37
N ALA A 2 8.84 -3.05 85.90
CA ALA A 2 7.96 -2.19 85.08
C ALA A 2 8.66 -1.20 84.11
N LYS A 3 9.81 -0.62 84.49
CA LYS A 3 10.57 0.32 83.61
C LYS A 3 11.18 -0.35 82.37
N GLN A 4 11.53 -1.64 82.47
CA GLN A 4 12.20 -2.37 81.39
C GLN A 4 11.21 -2.80 80.31
N ALA A 5 9.97 -3.15 80.70
CA ALA A 5 8.88 -3.44 79.77
C ALA A 5 8.44 -2.19 78.97
N SER A 6 8.42 -1.02 79.60
CA SER A 6 8.07 0.25 78.95
C SER A 6 9.08 0.67 77.86
N GLN A 7 10.38 0.47 78.10
CA GLN A 7 11.42 0.77 77.11
C GLN A 7 11.39 -0.18 75.90
N ILE A 8 11.04 -1.44 76.12
CA ILE A 8 10.89 -2.43 75.04
C ILE A 8 9.69 -2.06 74.16
N ASN A 9 8.55 -1.69 74.74
CA ASN A 9 7.38 -1.27 73.98
C ASN A 9 7.63 0.00 73.16
N GLN A 10 8.31 1.01 73.71
CA GLN A 10 8.68 2.21 72.94
C GLN A 10 9.61 1.92 71.77
N LYS A 11 10.54 0.96 71.94
CA LYS A 11 11.46 0.55 70.87
C LYS A 11 10.72 -0.21 69.76
N ILE A 12 9.79 -1.09 70.12
CA ILE A 12 8.95 -1.82 69.15
C ILE A 12 8.05 -0.85 68.38
N GLU A 13 7.45 0.13 69.05
CA GLU A 13 6.57 1.13 68.43
C GLU A 13 7.35 2.05 67.46
N PHE A 14 8.59 2.39 67.81
CA PHE A 14 9.49 3.17 66.97
C PHE A 14 9.94 2.40 65.72
N GLU A 15 10.29 1.12 65.86
CA GLU A 15 10.66 0.25 64.73
C GLU A 15 9.44 -0.06 63.83
N MET A 16 8.25 -0.26 64.39
CA MET A 16 7.01 -0.41 63.61
C MET A 16 6.67 0.87 62.81
N LYS A 17 6.85 2.06 63.39
CA LYS A 17 6.66 3.33 62.67
C LYS A 17 7.67 3.50 61.54
N ARG A 18 8.93 3.10 61.74
CA ARG A 18 9.94 3.09 60.66
C ARG A 18 9.60 2.11 59.55
N ALA A 19 9.13 0.91 59.89
CA ALA A 19 8.67 -0.07 58.92
C ALA A 19 7.47 0.43 58.11
N LEU A 20 6.49 1.07 58.76
CA LEU A 20 5.33 1.70 58.10
C LEU A 20 5.71 2.87 57.19
N ILE A 21 6.70 3.70 57.58
CA ILE A 21 7.20 4.79 56.74
C ILE A 21 7.97 4.24 55.53
N LEU A 22 8.77 3.17 55.70
CA LEU A 22 9.47 2.51 54.60
C LEU A 22 8.50 1.81 53.63
N LEU A 23 7.41 1.20 54.13
CA LEU A 23 6.34 0.64 53.30
C LEU A 23 5.53 1.74 52.57
N ALA A 24 5.31 2.88 53.21
CA ALA A 24 4.66 4.04 52.57
C ALA A 24 5.56 4.67 51.49
N LEU A 25 6.89 4.73 51.70
CA LEU A 25 7.83 5.19 50.67
C LEU A 25 8.01 4.18 49.53
N ALA A 26 7.91 2.87 49.81
CA ALA A 26 7.90 1.84 48.76
C ALA A 26 6.64 1.90 47.88
N GLY A 27 5.52 2.37 48.42
CA GLY A 27 4.29 2.64 47.66
C GLY A 27 4.34 3.85 46.71
N PHE A 28 5.39 4.68 46.82
CA PHE A 28 5.64 5.81 45.90
C PHE A 28 6.69 5.51 44.82
N ILE A 29 7.18 4.27 44.73
CA ILE A 29 7.76 3.79 43.48
C ILE A 29 6.57 3.49 42.56
N SER A 30 5.93 4.57 42.13
CA SER A 30 5.10 4.61 40.95
C SER A 30 5.91 3.91 39.86
N CYS A 31 5.38 2.80 39.35
CA CYS A 31 5.78 2.30 38.05
C CYS A 31 5.64 3.49 37.11
N LYS A 32 6.76 4.18 36.85
CA LYS A 32 6.85 5.05 35.70
C LYS A 32 6.71 4.10 34.53
N ASN A 33 5.48 3.96 34.02
CA ASN A 33 5.28 3.39 32.70
C ASN A 33 6.08 4.29 31.77
N GLU A 34 7.26 3.82 31.34
CA GLU A 34 7.97 4.48 30.27
C GLU A 34 7.00 4.59 29.09
N PRO A 35 6.89 5.76 28.46
CA PRO A 35 5.99 5.92 27.33
C PRO A 35 6.39 4.90 26.28
N LYS A 36 5.46 4.00 25.94
CA LYS A 36 5.63 3.02 24.85
C LYS A 36 6.09 3.77 23.59
N ILE A 37 7.19 3.36 22.99
CA ILE A 37 7.68 3.98 21.74
C ILE A 37 7.14 3.14 20.57
N ALA A 38 6.68 3.81 19.52
CA ALA A 38 6.28 3.12 18.30
C ALA A 38 7.51 2.45 17.68
N GLU A 39 7.47 1.13 17.55
CA GLU A 39 8.53 0.38 16.88
C GLU A 39 8.45 0.62 15.37
N ASN A 40 9.60 0.88 14.77
CA ASN A 40 9.76 0.98 13.33
C ASN A 40 10.53 -0.23 12.82
N ASN A 41 9.79 -1.17 12.22
CA ASN A 41 10.32 -2.43 11.70
C ASN A 41 10.11 -2.54 10.18
N ILE A 42 10.02 -1.41 9.45
CA ILE A 42 9.71 -1.41 8.02
C ILE A 42 10.67 -2.31 7.24
N LYS A 43 11.96 -2.25 7.55
CA LYS A 43 12.97 -3.04 6.84
C LYS A 43 12.82 -4.53 7.12
N GLU A 44 12.57 -4.88 8.37
CA GLU A 44 12.36 -6.25 8.83
C GLU A 44 11.07 -6.84 8.23
N ASP A 45 10.01 -6.03 8.15
CA ASP A 45 8.73 -6.39 7.52
C ASP A 45 8.90 -6.71 6.04
N VAL A 46 9.55 -5.83 5.28
CA VAL A 46 9.86 -6.09 3.86
C VAL A 46 10.72 -7.34 3.72
N ALA A 47 11.80 -7.44 4.51
CA ALA A 47 12.74 -8.55 4.39
C ALA A 47 12.09 -9.91 4.66
N TYR A 48 11.12 -9.98 5.58
CA TYR A 48 10.37 -11.22 5.82
C TYR A 48 9.37 -11.50 4.69
N LEU A 49 8.59 -10.49 4.30
CA LEU A 49 7.52 -10.65 3.33
C LEU A 49 8.09 -11.02 1.95
N ALA A 50 9.20 -10.40 1.54
CA ALA A 50 9.91 -10.65 0.29
C ALA A 50 10.96 -11.77 0.35
N ASP A 51 10.86 -12.67 1.33
CA ASP A 51 11.77 -13.82 1.47
C ASP A 51 11.33 -14.96 0.54
N ASP A 52 12.29 -15.60 -0.15
CA ASP A 52 12.05 -16.75 -1.03
C ASP A 52 11.22 -17.87 -0.35
N LYS A 53 11.30 -18.00 0.98
CA LYS A 53 10.51 -19.00 1.74
C LYS A 53 8.99 -18.76 1.67
N LEU A 54 8.55 -17.56 1.29
CA LEU A 54 7.15 -17.21 1.03
C LEU A 54 6.76 -17.46 -0.42
N GLU A 55 7.68 -17.94 -1.26
CA GLU A 55 7.42 -18.38 -2.65
C GLU A 55 6.62 -17.36 -3.48
N GLY A 56 6.83 -16.05 -3.23
CA GLY A 56 6.15 -14.95 -3.91
C GLY A 56 4.68 -14.75 -3.56
N ARG A 57 4.20 -15.30 -2.43
CA ARG A 57 2.92 -14.96 -1.78
C ARG A 57 1.67 -15.02 -2.67
N GLN A 58 1.66 -15.89 -3.69
CA GLN A 58 0.50 -16.01 -4.56
C GLN A 58 -0.74 -16.48 -3.78
N THR A 59 -1.87 -15.82 -3.99
CA THR A 59 -3.16 -16.15 -3.36
C THR A 59 -3.48 -17.65 -3.44
N GLY A 60 -3.83 -18.24 -2.31
CA GLY A 60 -4.16 -19.65 -2.13
C GLY A 60 -2.96 -20.60 -2.09
N THR A 61 -1.73 -20.09 -2.04
CA THR A 61 -0.53 -20.91 -1.87
C THR A 61 -0.07 -20.98 -0.41
N GLN A 62 0.83 -21.90 -0.10
CA GLN A 62 1.47 -21.96 1.23
C GLN A 62 2.23 -20.67 1.55
N GLY A 63 2.78 -20.00 0.54
CA GLY A 63 3.44 -18.72 0.66
C GLY A 63 2.54 -17.59 1.20
N GLU A 64 1.33 -17.49 0.66
CA GLU A 64 0.29 -16.57 1.17
C GLU A 64 -0.08 -16.92 2.62
N VAL A 65 -0.26 -18.21 2.94
CA VAL A 65 -0.58 -18.65 4.31
C VAL A 65 0.50 -18.18 5.30
N LEU A 66 1.78 -18.41 4.99
CA LEU A 66 2.91 -17.97 5.83
C LEU A 66 2.99 -16.45 5.97
N ALA A 67 2.67 -15.71 4.90
CA ALA A 67 2.58 -14.26 4.95
C ALA A 67 1.43 -13.80 5.87
N SER A 68 0.25 -14.43 5.75
CA SER A 68 -0.92 -14.10 6.57
C SER A 68 -0.66 -14.36 8.06
N GLU A 69 0.01 -15.47 8.40
CA GLU A 69 0.40 -15.80 9.78
C GLU A 69 1.38 -14.77 10.34
N TYR A 70 2.36 -14.35 9.55
CA TYR A 70 3.28 -13.28 9.93
C TYR A 70 2.54 -11.97 10.23
N LEU A 71 1.62 -11.56 9.34
CA LEU A 71 0.84 -10.33 9.53
C LEU A 71 -0.03 -10.37 10.79
N ILE A 72 -0.62 -11.53 11.10
CA ILE A 72 -1.37 -11.76 12.34
C ILE A 72 -0.47 -11.57 13.56
N GLU A 73 0.73 -12.16 13.55
CA GLU A 73 1.67 -12.00 14.67
C GLU A 73 2.18 -10.56 14.80
N ARG A 74 2.39 -9.85 13.68
CA ARG A 74 2.71 -8.42 13.68
C ARG A 74 1.58 -7.58 14.27
N PHE A 75 0.33 -7.81 13.89
CA PHE A 75 -0.80 -7.10 14.49
C PHE A 75 -0.95 -7.38 16.00
N LYS A 76 -0.79 -8.63 16.42
CA LYS A 76 -0.78 -9.01 17.85
C LYS A 76 0.35 -8.31 18.62
N ALA A 77 1.56 -8.25 18.07
CA ALA A 77 2.71 -7.60 18.70
C ALA A 77 2.47 -6.09 18.88
N ILE A 78 1.86 -5.44 17.89
CA ILE A 78 1.48 -4.02 17.98
C ILE A 78 0.37 -3.82 19.04
N GLY A 79 -0.52 -4.81 19.20
CA GLY A 79 -1.69 -4.76 20.08
C GLY A 79 -2.97 -4.30 19.39
N VAL A 80 -3.01 -4.42 18.05
CA VAL A 80 -4.18 -4.19 17.21
C VAL A 80 -5.16 -5.36 17.42
N GLN A 81 -6.47 -5.10 17.41
CA GLN A 81 -7.50 -6.14 17.63
C GLN A 81 -7.90 -6.82 16.33
N PRO A 82 -8.33 -8.10 16.36
CA PRO A 82 -8.88 -8.77 15.18
C PRO A 82 -10.21 -8.16 14.72
N LYS A 83 -10.41 -8.05 13.40
CA LYS A 83 -11.69 -7.61 12.80
C LYS A 83 -12.03 -8.35 11.49
N GLY A 84 -11.50 -9.56 11.33
CA GLY A 84 -11.92 -10.49 10.29
C GLY A 84 -13.23 -11.20 10.63
N THR A 85 -13.75 -12.01 9.70
CA THR A 85 -14.88 -12.92 9.97
C THR A 85 -14.48 -14.04 10.92
N GLU A 86 -13.20 -14.42 10.94
CA GLU A 86 -12.61 -15.37 11.88
C GLU A 86 -11.28 -14.82 12.42
N GLY A 87 -11.32 -14.26 13.63
CA GLY A 87 -10.15 -13.59 14.19
C GLY A 87 -9.69 -12.44 13.29
N TYR A 88 -8.44 -12.46 12.84
CA TYR A 88 -7.92 -11.46 11.91
C TYR A 88 -8.26 -11.77 10.45
N LEU A 89 -8.70 -12.97 10.12
CA LEU A 89 -8.88 -13.40 8.74
C LEU A 89 -10.30 -13.12 8.25
N GLN A 90 -10.40 -12.60 7.04
CA GLN A 90 -11.59 -12.67 6.21
C GLN A 90 -11.25 -13.51 4.97
N SER A 91 -11.69 -14.76 5.00
CA SER A 91 -11.46 -15.73 3.93
C SER A 91 -12.51 -15.58 2.83
N PHE A 92 -12.09 -15.70 1.58
CA PHE A 92 -12.99 -15.76 0.43
C PHE A 92 -12.48 -16.79 -0.57
N SER A 93 -13.41 -17.53 -1.17
CA SER A 93 -13.09 -18.55 -2.18
C SER A 93 -13.65 -18.11 -3.53
N PHE A 94 -12.89 -18.31 -4.59
CA PHE A 94 -13.26 -17.93 -5.94
C PHE A 94 -12.81 -18.99 -6.95
N LYS A 95 -13.46 -18.99 -8.10
CA LYS A 95 -13.03 -19.79 -9.24
C LYS A 95 -12.14 -18.94 -10.15
N PRO A 96 -10.93 -19.38 -10.53
CA PRO A 96 -10.10 -18.68 -11.49
C PRO A 96 -10.84 -18.46 -12.80
N LYS A 97 -10.66 -17.29 -13.42
CA LYS A 97 -11.27 -17.00 -14.72
C LYS A 97 -10.72 -17.95 -15.76
N THR A 98 -11.61 -18.53 -16.57
CA THR A 98 -11.24 -19.22 -17.82
C THR A 98 -11.43 -18.33 -19.05
N ASP A 99 -12.10 -17.19 -18.89
CA ASP A 99 -12.37 -16.19 -19.92
C ASP A 99 -11.98 -14.79 -19.41
N PRO A 100 -11.14 -14.02 -20.12
CA PRO A 100 -10.75 -12.67 -19.73
C PRO A 100 -11.92 -11.67 -19.66
N HIS A 101 -13.09 -12.00 -20.21
CA HIS A 101 -14.28 -11.14 -20.18
C HIS A 101 -15.32 -11.50 -19.10
N SER A 102 -15.14 -12.60 -18.36
CA SER A 102 -16.08 -12.98 -17.28
C SER A 102 -15.77 -12.26 -15.97
N GLU A 103 -16.81 -11.97 -15.18
CA GLU A 103 -16.65 -11.57 -13.78
C GLU A 103 -16.19 -12.78 -12.94
N VAL A 104 -15.42 -12.54 -11.88
CA VAL A 104 -15.03 -13.60 -10.94
C VAL A 104 -16.24 -13.98 -10.10
N GLU A 105 -16.50 -15.29 -10.00
CA GLU A 105 -17.54 -15.83 -9.15
C GLU A 105 -16.94 -16.27 -7.81
N PHE A 106 -17.36 -15.62 -6.72
CA PHE A 106 -17.05 -16.05 -5.36
C PHE A 106 -17.96 -17.22 -4.97
N THR A 107 -17.39 -18.35 -4.59
CA THR A 107 -18.13 -19.57 -4.25
C THR A 107 -17.33 -20.49 -3.34
N THR A 108 -17.99 -21.13 -2.37
CA THR A 108 -17.41 -22.14 -1.47
C THR A 108 -17.72 -23.58 -1.90
N ASN A 109 -18.57 -23.77 -2.91
CA ASN A 109 -19.21 -25.06 -3.22
C ASN A 109 -18.92 -25.57 -4.64
N ALA A 110 -17.78 -25.18 -5.21
CA ALA A 110 -17.35 -25.60 -6.53
C ALA A 110 -16.01 -26.34 -6.48
N ASP A 111 -15.82 -27.30 -7.39
CA ASP A 111 -14.51 -27.92 -7.59
C ASP A 111 -13.50 -26.89 -8.12
N SER A 112 -12.24 -27.01 -7.71
CA SER A 112 -11.10 -26.18 -8.16
C SER A 112 -11.18 -24.69 -7.78
N THR A 113 -11.69 -24.37 -6.59
CA THR A 113 -11.62 -23.01 -6.03
C THR A 113 -10.24 -22.71 -5.45
N ILE A 114 -9.85 -21.44 -5.55
CA ILE A 114 -8.72 -20.85 -4.81
C ILE A 114 -9.33 -20.09 -3.63
N THR A 115 -8.70 -20.18 -2.46
CA THR A 115 -9.10 -19.42 -1.27
C THR A 115 -8.01 -18.41 -0.95
N GLY A 116 -8.39 -17.13 -0.87
CA GLY A 116 -7.54 -16.06 -0.39
C GLY A 116 -7.99 -15.57 0.98
N HIS A 117 -7.09 -14.86 1.66
CA HIS A 117 -7.35 -14.37 3.01
C HIS A 117 -6.99 -12.89 3.14
N ASN A 118 -7.98 -12.01 3.33
CA ASN A 118 -7.69 -10.67 3.83
C ASN A 118 -7.27 -10.77 5.31
N VAL A 119 -6.24 -10.01 5.72
CA VAL A 119 -5.82 -9.91 7.13
C VAL A 119 -6.19 -8.53 7.67
N ILE A 120 -7.06 -8.49 8.68
CA ILE A 120 -7.75 -7.28 9.13
C ILE A 120 -7.48 -7.03 10.62
N GLY A 121 -6.80 -5.92 10.89
CA GLY A 121 -6.56 -5.39 12.23
C GLY A 121 -7.41 -4.13 12.51
N PHE A 122 -7.78 -3.89 13.76
CA PHE A 122 -8.62 -2.79 14.18
C PHE A 122 -8.13 -2.10 15.47
N ILE A 123 -8.13 -0.77 15.47
CA ILE A 123 -8.00 0.07 16.66
C ILE A 123 -9.36 0.72 16.90
N ASP A 124 -9.97 0.38 18.04
CA ASP A 124 -11.23 0.94 18.50
C ASP A 124 -10.97 2.15 19.41
N ASN A 125 -11.24 3.35 18.90
CA ASN A 125 -11.17 4.60 19.65
C ASN A 125 -12.55 5.01 20.20
N ASN A 126 -13.56 4.13 20.08
CA ASN A 126 -14.96 4.41 20.36
C ASN A 126 -15.49 5.61 19.53
N ALA A 127 -14.99 5.73 18.30
CA ALA A 127 -15.39 6.74 17.33
C ALA A 127 -16.58 6.26 16.47
N LYS A 128 -17.33 7.21 15.89
CA LYS A 128 -18.43 6.92 14.95
C LYS A 128 -17.89 6.44 13.60
N THR A 129 -16.79 7.01 13.14
CA THR A 129 -16.22 6.81 11.82
C THR A 129 -14.95 5.99 11.88
N THR A 130 -14.59 5.35 10.76
CA THR A 130 -13.43 4.48 10.63
C THR A 130 -12.62 4.84 9.39
N ILE A 131 -11.30 4.95 9.54
CA ILE A 131 -10.37 5.13 8.42
C ILE A 131 -9.82 3.76 8.05
N VAL A 132 -9.87 3.42 6.75
CA VAL A 132 -9.25 2.19 6.23
C VAL A 132 -7.85 2.53 5.74
N ILE A 133 -6.85 1.77 6.20
CA ILE A 133 -5.44 1.92 5.79
C ILE A 133 -5.02 0.57 5.24
N GLY A 134 -4.74 0.50 3.93
CA GLY A 134 -4.60 -0.76 3.23
C GLY A 134 -3.39 -0.86 2.29
N ALA A 135 -2.99 -2.09 2.03
CA ALA A 135 -2.03 -2.51 1.02
C ALA A 135 -2.29 -3.99 0.71
N HIS A 136 -2.11 -4.46 -0.52
CA HIS A 136 -2.16 -5.91 -0.77
C HIS A 136 -0.84 -6.57 -0.34
N TYR A 137 -0.93 -7.84 0.08
CA TYR A 137 0.23 -8.61 0.50
C TYR A 137 0.52 -9.81 -0.39
N ASP A 138 -0.41 -10.19 -1.29
CA ASP A 138 -0.14 -11.19 -2.30
C ASP A 138 0.82 -10.67 -3.37
N HIS A 139 1.46 -11.60 -4.07
CA HIS A 139 2.22 -11.30 -5.28
C HIS A 139 2.21 -12.51 -6.25
N LEU A 140 3.02 -12.49 -7.30
CA LEU A 140 2.91 -13.38 -8.47
C LEU A 140 3.48 -14.79 -8.29
N GLY A 141 3.93 -15.19 -7.11
CA GLY A 141 4.43 -16.54 -6.86
C GLY A 141 5.70 -16.88 -7.67
N TYR A 142 5.67 -18.00 -8.41
CA TYR A 142 6.73 -18.38 -9.37
C TYR A 142 6.55 -17.73 -10.76
N GLY A 143 5.74 -16.67 -10.84
CA GLY A 143 5.29 -16.04 -12.08
C GLY A 143 4.06 -16.71 -12.68
N GLY A 144 3.49 -16.10 -13.71
CA GLY A 144 2.25 -16.54 -14.35
C GLY A 144 1.62 -15.45 -15.20
N GLU A 145 0.29 -15.39 -15.20
CA GLU A 145 -0.44 -14.22 -15.67
C GLU A 145 0.02 -12.98 -14.87
N GLY A 146 0.23 -11.85 -15.55
CA GLY A 146 0.82 -10.64 -14.95
C GLY A 146 2.36 -10.58 -14.98
N SER A 147 3.08 -11.71 -14.97
CA SER A 147 4.56 -11.69 -14.95
C SER A 147 5.16 -11.07 -16.22
N LEU A 148 6.17 -10.22 -16.02
CA LEU A 148 6.98 -9.61 -17.08
C LEU A 148 8.31 -10.32 -17.31
N PHE A 149 8.60 -11.38 -16.55
CA PHE A 149 9.80 -12.19 -16.68
C PHE A 149 9.67 -13.19 -17.85
N ARG A 150 10.75 -13.34 -18.63
CA ARG A 150 10.79 -14.19 -19.85
C ARG A 150 11.99 -15.14 -19.84
N GLY A 151 12.59 -15.39 -18.67
CA GLY A 151 13.64 -16.40 -18.53
C GLY A 151 13.12 -17.81 -18.79
N GLU A 152 14.04 -18.72 -19.07
CA GLU A 152 13.70 -20.12 -19.43
C GLU A 152 13.17 -20.92 -18.22
N GLU A 153 13.65 -20.60 -17.02
CA GLU A 153 13.24 -21.27 -15.78
C GLU A 153 12.28 -20.40 -14.98
N LYS A 154 11.30 -21.03 -14.31
CA LYS A 154 10.43 -20.34 -13.36
C LYS A 154 11.28 -19.78 -12.22
N ALA A 155 10.98 -18.55 -11.80
CA ALA A 155 11.69 -17.87 -10.74
C ALA A 155 10.68 -17.20 -9.79
N ILE A 156 11.05 -17.13 -8.52
CA ILE A 156 10.22 -16.54 -7.47
C ILE A 156 10.13 -15.03 -7.74
N HIS A 157 8.92 -14.49 -7.68
CA HIS A 157 8.66 -13.06 -7.70
C HIS A 157 8.50 -12.64 -6.25
N ASN A 158 9.54 -12.07 -5.66
CA ASN A 158 9.53 -11.74 -4.23
C ASN A 158 8.69 -10.51 -3.91
N GLY A 159 8.44 -9.60 -4.87
CA GLY A 159 7.49 -8.52 -4.66
C GLY A 159 7.85 -7.62 -3.48
N ALA A 160 9.12 -7.22 -3.39
CA ALA A 160 9.60 -6.39 -2.29
C ALA A 160 9.00 -4.98 -2.35
N ASP A 161 9.01 -4.36 -3.53
CA ASP A 161 8.27 -3.12 -3.72
C ASP A 161 6.78 -3.43 -3.88
N ASP A 162 6.45 -4.50 -4.62
CA ASP A 162 5.10 -4.89 -5.03
C ASP A 162 4.59 -6.17 -4.33
N ASN A 163 3.93 -6.11 -3.17
CA ASN A 163 3.67 -4.92 -2.37
C ASN A 163 4.05 -5.10 -0.90
N ALA A 164 5.17 -5.78 -0.62
CA ALA A 164 5.71 -5.87 0.73
C ALA A 164 6.03 -4.47 1.30
N SER A 165 6.37 -3.50 0.44
CA SER A 165 6.65 -2.12 0.83
C SER A 165 5.43 -1.41 1.44
N GLY A 166 4.25 -1.50 0.79
CA GLY A 166 3.01 -0.90 1.27
C GLY A 166 2.53 -1.54 2.58
N VAL A 167 2.64 -2.86 2.67
CA VAL A 167 2.30 -3.61 3.90
C VAL A 167 3.21 -3.21 5.06
N ALA A 168 4.51 -3.06 4.84
CA ALA A 168 5.45 -2.60 5.87
C ALA A 168 5.13 -1.18 6.36
N VAL A 169 4.79 -0.26 5.44
CA VAL A 169 4.34 1.09 5.80
C VAL A 169 3.02 1.06 6.57
N MET A 170 2.06 0.22 6.18
CA MET A 170 0.79 0.02 6.90
C MET A 170 1.03 -0.47 8.34
N LEU A 171 1.92 -1.45 8.54
CA LEU A 171 2.27 -1.96 9.88
C LEU A 171 2.96 -0.89 10.74
N ASN A 172 3.81 -0.06 10.13
CA ASN A 172 4.41 1.07 10.83
C ASN A 172 3.36 2.12 11.26
N LEU A 173 2.43 2.47 10.37
CA LEU A 173 1.31 3.36 10.69
C LEU A 173 0.45 2.79 11.81
N ALA A 174 0.17 1.48 11.80
CA ALA A 174 -0.55 0.80 12.88
C ALA A 174 0.16 0.93 14.23
N SER A 175 1.48 0.72 14.25
CA SER A 175 2.34 0.91 15.44
C SER A 175 2.25 2.34 15.98
N ARG A 176 2.40 3.34 15.09
CA ARG A 176 2.36 4.77 15.45
C ARG A 176 0.99 5.21 15.96
N LEU A 177 -0.08 4.88 15.24
CA LEU A 177 -1.44 5.26 15.61
C LEU A 177 -1.87 4.58 16.91
N LYS A 178 -1.47 3.32 17.14
CA LYS A 178 -1.72 2.61 18.39
C LYS A 178 -1.04 3.29 19.57
N VAL A 179 0.25 3.61 19.45
CA VAL A 179 1.01 4.27 20.51
C VAL A 179 0.47 5.69 20.78
N LYS A 180 0.22 6.47 19.73
CA LYS A 180 -0.38 7.80 19.82
C LYS A 180 -1.69 7.74 20.61
N ASN A 181 -2.61 6.87 20.20
CA ASN A 181 -3.90 6.75 20.85
C ASN A 181 -3.76 6.25 22.29
N ASP A 182 -2.99 5.19 22.56
CA ASP A 182 -2.80 4.65 23.91
C ASP A 182 -2.33 5.71 24.92
N GLN A 183 -1.48 6.64 24.47
CA GLN A 183 -0.90 7.68 25.30
C GLN A 183 -1.73 8.97 25.39
N ALA A 184 -2.63 9.20 24.43
CA ALA A 184 -3.43 10.41 24.39
C ALA A 184 -4.53 10.40 25.47
N GLU A 185 -4.72 11.55 26.13
CA GLU A 185 -5.84 11.77 27.05
C GLU A 185 -7.18 11.79 26.30
N ILE A 186 -7.18 12.35 25.09
CA ILE A 186 -8.30 12.37 24.15
C ILE A 186 -7.89 11.49 22.97
N LYS A 187 -8.65 10.43 22.73
CA LYS A 187 -8.44 9.53 21.58
C LYS A 187 -8.84 10.23 20.29
N ASP A 188 -8.28 9.75 19.20
CA ASP A 188 -8.62 10.20 17.86
C ASP A 188 -10.13 10.00 17.57
N THR A 189 -10.70 10.88 16.76
CA THR A 189 -12.13 10.88 16.43
C THR A 189 -12.52 9.91 15.31
N ASN A 190 -11.56 9.09 14.87
CA ASN A 190 -11.78 7.95 13.99
C ASN A 190 -11.23 6.66 14.62
N ASN A 191 -11.87 5.54 14.30
CA ASN A 191 -11.28 4.22 14.45
C ASN A 191 -10.33 3.94 13.27
N TYR A 192 -9.47 2.94 13.40
CA TYR A 192 -8.55 2.56 12.31
C TYR A 192 -8.72 1.09 11.95
N LEU A 193 -8.98 0.80 10.68
CA LEU A 193 -9.03 -0.53 10.11
C LEU A 193 -7.82 -0.73 9.20
N PHE A 194 -6.90 -1.61 9.59
CA PHE A 194 -5.73 -1.97 8.81
C PHE A 194 -6.03 -3.21 7.98
N MET A 195 -5.80 -3.15 6.67
CA MET A 195 -6.18 -4.20 5.74
C MET A 195 -5.00 -4.63 4.87
N ALA A 196 -4.53 -5.85 5.08
CA ALA A 196 -3.67 -6.53 4.11
C ALA A 196 -4.56 -7.34 3.15
N PHE A 197 -4.69 -6.90 1.90
CA PHE A 197 -5.55 -7.54 0.91
C PHE A 197 -4.87 -8.73 0.23
N SER A 198 -5.65 -9.77 -0.08
CA SER A 198 -5.21 -10.88 -0.94
C SER A 198 -5.90 -10.81 -2.31
N GLY A 199 -5.25 -11.31 -3.34
CA GLY A 199 -5.78 -11.46 -4.69
C GLY A 199 -5.88 -10.15 -5.45
N GLU A 200 -5.07 -9.14 -5.10
CA GLU A 200 -4.97 -7.89 -5.85
C GLU A 200 -4.49 -8.18 -7.28
N GLU A 201 -3.42 -8.98 -7.38
CA GLU A 201 -2.76 -9.36 -8.64
C GLU A 201 -3.65 -10.19 -9.55
N MET A 202 -4.72 -10.75 -8.99
CA MET A 202 -5.74 -11.54 -9.67
C MET A 202 -6.99 -10.71 -10.01
N GLY A 203 -6.92 -9.39 -9.87
CA GLY A 203 -7.97 -8.42 -10.20
C GLY A 203 -8.73 -7.91 -8.98
N LEU A 204 -8.03 -7.39 -7.97
CA LEU A 204 -8.59 -6.72 -6.80
C LEU A 204 -9.57 -7.59 -5.98
N LEU A 205 -9.34 -8.90 -5.90
CA LEU A 205 -10.33 -9.84 -5.38
C LEU A 205 -10.65 -9.61 -3.91
N GLY A 206 -9.62 -9.41 -3.07
CA GLY A 206 -9.79 -9.22 -1.63
C GLY A 206 -10.48 -7.91 -1.29
N SER A 207 -10.04 -6.79 -1.89
CA SER A 207 -10.69 -5.49 -1.69
C SER A 207 -12.13 -5.47 -2.24
N ASN A 208 -12.39 -6.13 -3.38
CA ASN A 208 -13.73 -6.26 -3.94
C ASN A 208 -14.64 -7.13 -3.08
N TYR A 209 -14.11 -8.21 -2.50
CA TYR A 209 -14.87 -9.05 -1.59
C TYR A 209 -15.25 -8.29 -0.32
N PHE A 210 -14.30 -7.56 0.27
CA PHE A 210 -14.56 -6.75 1.46
C PHE A 210 -15.59 -5.65 1.21
N SER A 211 -15.51 -4.91 0.10
CA SER A 211 -16.47 -3.83 -0.20
C SER A 211 -17.91 -4.33 -0.33
N LYS A 212 -18.10 -5.60 -0.74
CA LYS A 212 -19.40 -6.27 -0.82
C LYS A 212 -19.80 -6.99 0.48
N ASN A 213 -18.84 -7.36 1.32
CA ASN A 213 -19.03 -8.14 2.54
C ASN A 213 -18.20 -7.56 3.69
N PRO A 214 -18.43 -6.30 4.10
CA PRO A 214 -17.56 -5.63 5.06
C PRO A 214 -17.73 -6.25 6.46
N THR A 215 -16.65 -6.29 7.23
CA THR A 215 -16.66 -6.77 8.63
C THR A 215 -16.98 -5.66 9.64
N ILE A 216 -17.18 -4.44 9.14
CA ILE A 216 -17.69 -3.27 9.86
C ILE A 216 -18.87 -2.71 9.09
N ASP A 217 -19.57 -1.75 9.69
CA ASP A 217 -20.60 -1.00 8.97
C ASP A 217 -19.94 -0.18 7.84
N ALA A 218 -20.33 -0.43 6.59
CA ALA A 218 -19.80 0.28 5.42
C ALA A 218 -20.03 1.79 5.52
N GLU A 219 -21.18 2.21 6.06
CA GLU A 219 -21.52 3.62 6.24
C GLU A 219 -20.65 4.31 7.29
N SER A 220 -19.93 3.54 8.13
CA SER A 220 -18.98 4.10 9.08
C SER A 220 -17.62 4.41 8.47
N ILE A 221 -17.33 3.98 7.23
CA ILE A 221 -16.04 4.22 6.60
C ILE A 221 -15.96 5.67 6.14
N ASN A 222 -15.01 6.42 6.72
CA ASN A 222 -14.80 7.83 6.43
C ASN A 222 -14.06 8.03 5.10
N TYR A 223 -12.90 7.39 4.99
CA TYR A 223 -12.07 7.38 3.81
C TYR A 223 -11.08 6.21 3.88
N MET A 224 -10.47 5.92 2.73
CA MET A 224 -9.47 4.87 2.59
C MET A 224 -8.14 5.43 2.08
N ILE A 225 -7.05 5.02 2.71
CA ILE A 225 -5.69 5.27 2.25
C ILE A 225 -5.10 3.92 1.80
N ASN A 226 -4.63 3.88 0.56
CA ASN A 226 -3.94 2.73 -0.03
C ASN A 226 -2.46 3.02 -0.23
N MET A 227 -1.61 2.03 0.01
CA MET A 227 -0.23 2.05 -0.40
C MET A 227 0.05 0.88 -1.33
N ASP A 228 0.65 1.19 -2.48
CA ASP A 228 1.09 0.22 -3.46
C ASP A 228 2.43 0.67 -4.01
N MET A 229 3.45 -0.20 -3.96
CA MET A 229 4.80 0.11 -4.44
C MET A 229 5.32 1.46 -3.93
N VAL A 230 5.55 1.55 -2.62
CA VAL A 230 6.03 2.75 -1.91
C VAL A 230 7.50 2.65 -1.47
N GLY A 231 8.23 1.67 -1.97
CA GLY A 231 9.60 1.35 -1.64
C GLY A 231 10.65 1.83 -2.64
N ARG A 232 10.28 2.28 -3.84
CA ARG A 232 11.24 2.64 -4.92
C ARG A 232 11.28 4.14 -5.21
N MET A 233 11.11 4.96 -4.18
CA MET A 233 11.19 6.42 -4.29
C MET A 233 12.47 6.88 -5.00
N LYS A 234 12.28 7.63 -6.09
CA LYS A 234 13.34 8.19 -6.93
C LYS A 234 14.08 9.32 -6.21
N ALA A 235 15.30 9.63 -6.68
CA ALA A 235 16.17 10.64 -6.06
C ALA A 235 15.61 12.08 -6.06
N ASP A 236 14.61 12.36 -6.91
CA ASP A 236 13.90 13.64 -6.96
C ASP A 236 12.69 13.69 -6.00
N SER A 237 12.51 12.65 -5.17
CA SER A 237 11.42 12.53 -4.20
C SER A 237 10.03 12.64 -4.83
N THR A 238 9.87 12.16 -6.07
CA THR A 238 8.57 12.13 -6.72
C THR A 238 7.67 11.07 -6.09
N LEU A 239 6.42 11.44 -5.79
CA LEU A 239 5.41 10.57 -5.21
C LEU A 239 4.08 10.83 -5.92
N ALA A 240 3.49 9.81 -6.52
CA ALA A 240 2.15 9.91 -7.08
C ALA A 240 1.10 9.74 -5.97
N VAL A 241 0.06 10.56 -6.06
CA VAL A 241 -1.12 10.46 -5.20
C VAL A 241 -2.37 10.46 -6.08
N TYR A 242 -3.06 9.32 -6.11
CA TYR A 242 -4.32 9.13 -6.82
C TYR A 242 -5.50 9.41 -5.89
N GLY A 243 -6.69 9.62 -6.45
CA GLY A 243 -7.90 9.90 -5.69
C GLY A 243 -7.98 11.30 -5.09
N THR A 244 -7.07 12.23 -5.43
CA THR A 244 -7.06 13.59 -4.84
C THR A 244 -8.35 14.37 -5.12
N GLY A 245 -9.11 13.95 -6.12
CA GLY A 245 -10.39 14.50 -6.49
C GLY A 245 -11.60 13.86 -5.81
N THR A 246 -11.45 12.83 -4.97
CA THR A 246 -12.60 12.13 -4.37
C THR A 246 -13.13 12.78 -3.10
N SER A 247 -12.42 13.79 -2.57
CA SER A 247 -12.91 14.66 -1.50
C SER A 247 -12.42 16.10 -1.72
N PRO A 248 -13.24 17.13 -1.40
CA PRO A 248 -12.79 18.53 -1.43
C PRO A 248 -11.59 18.84 -0.52
N MET A 249 -11.39 18.06 0.54
CA MET A 249 -10.33 18.31 1.54
C MET A 249 -8.94 17.87 1.07
N PHE A 250 -8.85 16.78 0.30
CA PHE A 250 -7.59 16.08 0.05
C PHE A 250 -6.49 16.93 -0.56
N LYS A 251 -6.79 17.72 -1.60
CA LYS A 251 -5.75 18.58 -2.21
C LYS A 251 -5.15 19.58 -1.23
N GLN A 252 -5.99 20.17 -0.37
CA GLN A 252 -5.51 21.12 0.63
C GLN A 252 -4.70 20.41 1.73
N THR A 253 -5.19 19.27 2.23
CA THR A 253 -4.49 18.46 3.24
C THR A 253 -3.14 17.98 2.74
N LEU A 254 -3.07 17.39 1.53
CA LEU A 254 -1.83 16.96 0.90
C LEU A 254 -0.84 18.13 0.80
N LYS A 255 -1.28 19.27 0.25
CA LYS A 255 -0.44 20.46 0.11
C LYS A 255 0.06 21.00 1.46
N SER A 256 -0.77 20.99 2.50
CA SER A 256 -0.44 21.58 3.80
C SER A 256 0.57 20.75 4.58
N ASN A 257 0.59 19.44 4.36
CA ASN A 257 1.51 18.51 5.02
C ASN A 257 2.74 18.18 4.15
N ASN A 258 2.84 18.70 2.92
CA ASN A 258 3.93 18.37 2.00
C ASN A 258 5.05 19.42 1.99
N ASP A 259 6.18 19.08 2.59
CA ASP A 259 7.43 19.85 2.51
C ASP A 259 8.58 19.06 1.84
N LYS A 260 8.37 17.77 1.53
CA LYS A 260 9.41 16.82 1.13
C LYS A 260 9.29 16.30 -0.31
N PHE A 261 8.07 16.22 -0.84
CA PHE A 261 7.79 15.47 -2.06
C PHE A 261 7.46 16.37 -3.24
N LYS A 262 7.91 15.92 -4.41
CA LYS A 262 7.34 16.37 -5.67
C LYS A 262 6.08 15.53 -5.94
N ILE A 263 4.92 16.04 -5.56
CA ILE A 263 3.65 15.31 -5.70
C ILE A 263 3.15 15.35 -7.15
N VAL A 264 2.84 14.19 -7.71
CA VAL A 264 2.11 14.03 -8.97
C VAL A 264 0.68 13.61 -8.64
N GLU A 265 -0.27 14.54 -8.76
CA GLU A 265 -1.68 14.28 -8.40
C GLU A 265 -2.46 13.68 -9.57
N ASN A 266 -3.25 12.64 -9.28
CA ASN A 266 -4.33 12.17 -10.15
C ASN A 266 -5.67 12.33 -9.43
N GLU A 267 -6.63 13.01 -10.07
CA GLU A 267 -7.94 13.26 -9.45
C GLU A 267 -8.82 12.01 -9.39
N SER A 268 -8.64 11.05 -10.29
CA SER A 268 -9.49 9.86 -10.41
C SER A 268 -9.42 8.99 -9.16
N GLY A 269 -10.58 8.58 -8.65
CA GLY A 269 -10.68 7.53 -7.63
C GLY A 269 -10.59 6.10 -8.19
N VAL A 270 -10.57 5.95 -9.53
CA VAL A 270 -10.27 4.69 -10.21
C VAL A 270 -8.78 4.70 -10.57
N GLY A 271 -8.09 3.64 -10.17
CA GLY A 271 -6.68 3.41 -10.46
C GLY A 271 -6.31 1.92 -10.42
N PRO A 272 -5.02 1.60 -10.51
CA PRO A 272 -4.56 0.23 -10.73
C PRO A 272 -4.43 -0.59 -9.44
N SER A 273 -5.13 -0.26 -8.35
CA SER A 273 -4.95 -0.91 -7.05
C SER A 273 -6.23 -0.88 -6.19
N ASP A 274 -6.18 -1.44 -4.98
CA ASP A 274 -7.34 -1.76 -4.13
C ASP A 274 -8.25 -0.59 -3.76
N HIS A 275 -7.73 0.65 -3.74
CA HIS A 275 -8.52 1.86 -3.52
C HIS A 275 -9.73 1.96 -4.48
N THR A 276 -9.61 1.42 -5.69
CA THR A 276 -10.72 1.38 -6.66
C THR A 276 -11.96 0.69 -6.08
N SER A 277 -11.80 -0.41 -5.34
CA SER A 277 -12.94 -1.14 -4.75
C SER A 277 -13.71 -0.31 -3.73
N PHE A 278 -13.05 0.61 -3.02
CA PHE A 278 -13.67 1.52 -2.05
C PHE A 278 -14.29 2.73 -2.75
N TYR A 279 -13.62 3.31 -3.75
CA TYR A 279 -14.19 4.38 -4.56
C TYR A 279 -15.51 3.98 -5.23
N LEU A 280 -15.61 2.73 -5.70
CA LEU A 280 -16.83 2.21 -6.36
C LEU A 280 -18.04 2.06 -5.41
N ILE A 281 -17.83 2.14 -4.10
CA ILE A 281 -18.90 2.20 -3.09
C ILE A 281 -19.00 3.58 -2.43
N ASP A 282 -18.60 4.63 -3.17
CA ASP A 282 -18.72 6.04 -2.81
C ASP A 282 -17.92 6.45 -1.56
N ILE A 283 -16.78 5.79 -1.30
CA ILE A 283 -15.84 6.16 -0.24
C ILE A 283 -14.73 7.04 -0.82
N PRO A 284 -14.36 8.17 -0.19
CA PRO A 284 -13.18 8.95 -0.57
C PRO A 284 -11.90 8.12 -0.43
N VAL A 285 -11.02 8.18 -1.42
CA VAL A 285 -9.78 7.40 -1.43
C VAL A 285 -8.55 8.24 -1.74
N LEU A 286 -7.43 7.87 -1.13
CA LEU A 286 -6.10 8.30 -1.55
C LEU A 286 -5.25 7.05 -1.79
N HIS A 287 -4.47 7.07 -2.86
CA HIS A 287 -3.53 5.99 -3.16
C HIS A 287 -2.14 6.54 -3.43
N PHE A 288 -1.16 6.07 -2.66
CA PHE A 288 0.23 6.49 -2.70
C PHE A 288 1.08 5.48 -3.46
N PHE A 289 1.85 5.96 -4.43
CA PHE A 289 2.61 5.13 -5.37
C PHE A 289 3.95 5.79 -5.77
N THR A 290 5.04 5.04 -5.76
CA THR A 290 6.38 5.54 -6.15
C THR A 290 6.76 5.25 -7.62
N GLY A 291 5.79 4.78 -8.41
CA GLY A 291 5.99 4.52 -9.83
C GLY A 291 6.48 3.10 -10.12
N GLN A 292 6.34 2.67 -11.36
CA GLN A 292 6.93 1.41 -11.81
C GLN A 292 8.46 1.54 -11.91
N HIS A 293 9.14 0.40 -11.91
CA HIS A 293 10.58 0.30 -12.11
C HIS A 293 10.91 -0.93 -12.97
N GLU A 294 12.19 -1.08 -13.32
CA GLU A 294 12.65 -2.13 -14.24
C GLU A 294 12.43 -3.57 -13.75
N ASP A 295 12.28 -3.74 -12.43
CA ASP A 295 12.02 -5.01 -11.76
C ASP A 295 10.53 -5.30 -11.51
N TYR A 296 9.63 -4.39 -11.88
CA TYR A 296 8.18 -4.57 -11.71
C TYR A 296 7.70 -5.88 -12.35
N HIS A 297 6.91 -6.66 -11.60
CA HIS A 297 6.41 -7.99 -12.00
C HIS A 297 7.52 -8.95 -12.48
N LYS A 298 8.72 -8.88 -11.87
CA LYS A 298 9.85 -9.76 -12.17
C LYS A 298 10.51 -10.28 -10.89
N PRO A 299 11.28 -11.38 -10.98
CA PRO A 299 12.03 -11.93 -9.86
C PRO A 299 12.97 -10.97 -9.15
N GLY A 300 13.46 -9.94 -9.87
CA GLY A 300 14.40 -8.99 -9.30
C GLY A 300 13.77 -7.92 -8.39
N ASP A 301 12.46 -7.95 -8.13
CA ASP A 301 11.84 -7.04 -7.15
C ASP A 301 12.15 -7.52 -5.73
N ASP A 302 13.36 -7.20 -5.27
CA ASP A 302 13.98 -7.70 -4.04
C ASP A 302 14.26 -6.60 -3.00
N SER A 303 14.29 -7.01 -1.74
CA SER A 303 14.35 -6.11 -0.57
C SER A 303 15.58 -5.19 -0.54
N ASP A 304 16.73 -5.63 -1.04
CA ASP A 304 17.97 -4.85 -1.05
C ASP A 304 17.93 -3.64 -1.98
N LYS A 305 16.96 -3.61 -2.90
CA LYS A 305 16.75 -2.53 -3.87
C LYS A 305 15.85 -1.40 -3.37
N LEU A 306 15.21 -1.56 -2.21
CA LEU A 306 14.27 -0.55 -1.70
C LEU A 306 14.99 0.66 -1.08
N ASN A 307 14.35 1.81 -1.23
CA ASN A 307 14.70 3.06 -0.57
C ASN A 307 13.95 3.18 0.77
N TYR A 308 14.49 2.56 1.82
CA TYR A 308 13.88 2.56 3.15
C TYR A 308 13.75 3.95 3.78
N ASP A 309 14.67 4.87 3.50
CA ASP A 309 14.53 6.26 3.96
C ASP A 309 13.30 6.92 3.31
N GLY A 310 13.08 6.68 2.01
CA GLY A 310 11.87 7.11 1.30
C GLY A 310 10.59 6.53 1.88
N MET A 311 10.58 5.22 2.20
CA MET A 311 9.44 4.59 2.86
C MET A 311 9.12 5.23 4.22
N ASN A 312 10.13 5.58 5.00
CA ASN A 312 9.95 6.29 6.27
C ASN A 312 9.35 7.68 6.06
N LEU A 313 9.83 8.43 5.07
CA LEU A 313 9.26 9.75 4.74
C LEU A 313 7.80 9.64 4.29
N ILE A 314 7.45 8.62 3.51
CA ILE A 314 6.06 8.37 3.08
C ILE A 314 5.19 8.01 4.28
N SER A 315 5.68 7.16 5.18
CA SER A 315 4.98 6.84 6.43
C SER A 315 4.72 8.08 7.29
N ASP A 316 5.71 8.96 7.45
CA ASP A 316 5.55 10.23 8.15
C ASP A 316 4.46 11.10 7.52
N TYR A 317 4.50 11.26 6.21
CA TYR A 317 3.54 12.08 5.49
C TYR A 317 2.12 11.55 5.58
N ILE A 318 1.92 10.24 5.45
CA ILE A 318 0.61 9.61 5.62
C ILE A 318 0.11 9.76 7.06
N PHE A 319 0.99 9.61 8.06
CA PHE A 319 0.64 9.82 9.46
C PHE A 319 0.20 11.26 9.75
N ASP A 320 0.89 12.24 9.16
CA ASP A 320 0.55 13.66 9.30
C ASP A 320 -0.79 13.97 8.62
N ILE A 321 -1.05 13.42 7.43
CA ILE A 321 -2.36 13.51 6.74
C ILE A 321 -3.49 12.92 7.59
N ILE A 322 -3.30 11.72 8.14
CA ILE A 322 -4.31 11.07 9.00
C ILE A 322 -4.58 11.93 10.24
N THR A 323 -3.54 12.52 10.82
CA THR A 323 -3.66 13.35 12.03
C THR A 323 -4.34 14.68 11.74
N ASP A 324 -4.04 15.33 10.61
CA ASP A 324 -4.67 16.58 10.17
C ASP A 324 -6.15 16.40 9.84
N LEU A 325 -6.52 15.25 9.25
CA LEU A 325 -7.91 14.94 8.90
C LEU A 325 -8.76 14.47 10.08
N ASP A 326 -8.17 14.13 11.22
CA ASP A 326 -8.88 13.43 12.29
C ASP A 326 -10.07 14.26 12.82
N ASP A 327 -9.88 15.58 12.97
CA ASP A 327 -10.88 16.51 13.51
C ASP A 327 -11.88 17.06 12.47
N ASN A 328 -11.76 16.64 11.20
CA ASN A 328 -12.62 17.12 10.12
C ASN A 328 -13.97 16.39 10.05
N GLY A 329 -14.20 15.41 10.91
CA GLY A 329 -15.42 14.59 10.91
C GLY A 329 -15.50 13.68 9.67
N GLU A 330 -16.71 13.43 9.20
CA GLU A 330 -16.97 12.60 8.02
C GLU A 330 -16.70 13.40 6.73
N LEU A 331 -15.76 12.92 5.92
CA LEU A 331 -15.33 13.59 4.69
C LEU A 331 -16.38 13.43 3.60
N ALA A 332 -16.65 14.53 2.90
CA ALA A 332 -17.56 14.49 1.75
C ALA A 332 -16.94 13.71 0.58
N PHE A 333 -17.69 12.75 0.04
CA PHE A 333 -17.36 12.07 -1.21
C PHE A 333 -17.71 12.91 -2.44
N ARG A 334 -16.83 12.86 -3.44
CA ARG A 334 -17.04 13.46 -4.76
C ARG A 334 -16.70 12.43 -5.83
N LYS A 335 -17.69 12.06 -6.63
CA LYS A 335 -17.46 11.23 -7.82
C LYS A 335 -16.56 11.98 -8.81
N THR A 336 -15.51 11.32 -9.27
CA THR A 336 -14.54 11.88 -10.21
C THR A 336 -14.91 11.48 -11.64
N LYS A 337 -14.43 12.23 -12.63
CA LYS A 337 -14.54 11.78 -14.02
C LYS A 337 -13.73 10.50 -14.17
N ASN A 338 -14.34 9.47 -14.74
CA ASN A 338 -13.68 8.19 -14.92
C ASN A 338 -12.88 8.22 -16.23
N GLU A 339 -11.58 8.51 -16.15
CA GLU A 339 -10.70 8.51 -17.34
C GLU A 339 -10.55 7.10 -17.94
N SER A 340 -10.83 6.04 -17.16
CA SER A 340 -10.75 4.65 -17.62
C SER A 340 -11.81 4.28 -18.68
N GLU A 341 -12.92 5.02 -18.76
CA GLU A 341 -13.89 4.86 -19.86
C GLU A 341 -13.34 5.36 -21.21
N GLU A 342 -12.28 6.18 -21.18
CA GLU A 342 -11.59 6.69 -22.37
C GLU A 342 -10.31 5.91 -22.70
N THR A 343 -9.86 4.97 -21.85
CA THR A 343 -8.65 4.19 -22.10
C THR A 343 -8.91 3.21 -23.25
N PRO A 344 -8.31 3.42 -24.43
CA PRO A 344 -8.64 2.60 -25.59
C PRO A 344 -8.07 1.20 -25.43
N ARG A 345 -8.69 0.21 -26.08
CA ARG A 345 -8.08 -1.13 -26.17
C ARG A 345 -6.94 -1.08 -27.20
N PHE A 346 -5.78 -1.62 -26.85
CA PHE A 346 -4.64 -1.75 -27.77
C PHE A 346 -4.52 -3.19 -28.23
N LYS A 347 -4.14 -3.38 -29.49
CA LYS A 347 -3.83 -4.70 -30.06
C LYS A 347 -2.33 -5.00 -30.07
N VAL A 348 -1.52 -3.95 -29.94
CA VAL A 348 -0.06 -3.98 -30.00
C VAL A 348 0.53 -3.20 -28.82
N GLY A 349 1.77 -3.52 -28.48
CA GLY A 349 2.53 -2.82 -27.45
C GLY A 349 3.85 -2.32 -28.01
N LEU A 350 4.26 -1.11 -27.61
CA LEU A 350 5.60 -0.61 -27.93
C LEU A 350 6.70 -1.40 -27.16
N GLY A 351 6.32 -2.03 -26.05
CA GLY A 351 7.21 -2.81 -25.18
C GLY A 351 8.22 -1.93 -24.43
N VAL A 352 7.70 -0.82 -23.90
CA VAL A 352 8.38 0.08 -22.96
C VAL A 352 7.72 -0.02 -21.60
N VAL A 353 8.48 0.26 -20.55
CA VAL A 353 7.93 0.59 -19.22
C VAL A 353 7.75 2.11 -19.19
N PRO A 354 6.51 2.61 -19.17
CA PRO A 354 6.27 4.05 -19.09
C PRO A 354 6.64 4.59 -17.70
N ASP A 355 7.21 5.79 -17.65
CA ASP A 355 7.41 6.53 -16.41
C ASP A 355 6.14 7.29 -16.05
N TYR A 356 5.26 6.65 -15.29
CA TYR A 356 3.98 7.23 -14.84
C TYR A 356 4.16 8.47 -13.95
N LEU A 357 5.35 8.69 -13.39
CA LEU A 357 5.67 9.84 -12.55
C LEU A 357 6.26 11.02 -13.33
N TYR A 358 6.41 10.90 -14.64
CA TYR A 358 6.86 12.01 -15.47
C TYR A 358 5.75 13.05 -15.64
N ASP A 359 5.99 14.26 -15.14
CA ASP A 359 5.08 15.40 -15.18
C ASP A 359 5.33 16.38 -16.33
N GLY A 360 6.32 16.07 -17.19
CA GLY A 360 6.61 16.86 -18.37
C GLY A 360 5.73 16.48 -19.57
N LYS A 361 5.84 17.26 -20.65
CA LYS A 361 5.11 16.97 -21.90
C LYS A 361 5.69 15.72 -22.58
N GLY A 362 4.82 14.78 -22.95
CA GLY A 362 5.15 13.53 -23.64
C GLY A 362 4.97 12.31 -22.74
N MET A 363 5.52 11.17 -23.17
CA MET A 363 5.61 9.95 -22.35
C MET A 363 7.08 9.55 -22.19
N ARG A 364 7.61 9.64 -20.97
CA ARG A 364 8.99 9.25 -20.68
C ARG A 364 9.09 7.74 -20.51
N ILE A 365 10.12 7.16 -21.11
CA ILE A 365 10.41 5.73 -21.03
C ILE A 365 11.30 5.49 -19.80
N ASP A 366 10.85 4.68 -18.85
CA ASP A 366 11.66 4.28 -17.68
C ASP A 366 12.44 2.98 -17.93
N GLY A 367 12.06 2.23 -18.96
CA GLY A 367 12.76 1.03 -19.39
C GLY A 367 12.34 0.53 -20.76
N THR A 368 13.25 -0.16 -21.42
CA THR A 368 13.03 -0.89 -22.67
C THR A 368 13.51 -2.33 -22.49
N ARG A 369 12.98 -3.26 -23.28
CA ARG A 369 13.35 -4.68 -23.20
C ARG A 369 13.94 -5.14 -24.53
N GLU A 370 15.05 -5.88 -24.48
CA GLU A 370 15.56 -6.61 -25.66
C GLU A 370 14.42 -7.47 -26.21
N ASP A 371 14.17 -7.45 -27.52
CA ASP A 371 13.01 -8.10 -28.19
C ASP A 371 11.68 -7.33 -28.16
N THR A 372 11.69 -6.01 -27.96
CA THR A 372 10.47 -5.19 -28.17
C THR A 372 10.60 -4.26 -29.37
N PRO A 373 9.46 -3.83 -29.95
CA PRO A 373 9.44 -2.80 -30.98
C PRO A 373 10.25 -1.54 -30.61
N ALA A 374 10.13 -1.08 -29.35
CA ALA A 374 10.93 0.03 -28.82
C ALA A 374 12.43 -0.21 -28.91
N TYR A 375 12.89 -1.38 -28.46
CA TYR A 375 14.31 -1.70 -28.46
C TYR A 375 14.87 -1.85 -29.88
N ALA A 376 14.12 -2.50 -30.77
CA ALA A 376 14.47 -2.59 -32.18
C ALA A 376 14.53 -1.22 -32.86
N ALA A 377 13.67 -0.28 -32.45
CA ALA A 377 13.67 1.11 -32.89
C ALA A 377 14.79 1.97 -32.27
N GLY A 378 15.59 1.41 -31.35
CA GLY A 378 16.70 2.09 -30.67
C GLY A 378 16.27 3.05 -29.56
N LEU A 379 15.04 2.92 -29.05
CA LEU A 379 14.54 3.69 -27.91
C LEU A 379 15.22 3.19 -26.62
N GLN A 380 15.40 4.11 -25.68
CA GLN A 380 16.17 3.85 -24.45
C GLN A 380 15.49 4.50 -23.24
N LYS A 381 15.90 4.05 -22.04
CA LYS A 381 15.53 4.70 -20.79
C LYS A 381 15.90 6.19 -20.82
N GLY A 382 14.96 7.03 -20.39
CA GLY A 382 15.08 8.49 -20.38
C GLY A 382 14.58 9.19 -21.64
N ASP A 383 14.32 8.46 -22.73
CA ASP A 383 13.68 9.02 -23.92
C ASP A 383 12.26 9.49 -23.60
N VAL A 384 11.87 10.66 -24.12
CA VAL A 384 10.50 11.17 -24.01
C VAL A 384 9.82 11.10 -25.37
N VAL A 385 8.82 10.24 -25.51
CA VAL A 385 8.03 10.12 -26.73
C VAL A 385 7.18 11.37 -26.92
N LEU A 386 7.39 12.06 -28.04
CA LEU A 386 6.71 13.31 -28.42
C LEU A 386 5.69 13.10 -29.55
N LYS A 387 5.92 12.11 -30.42
CA LYS A 387 4.99 11.72 -31.49
C LYS A 387 5.03 10.23 -31.75
N LEU A 388 3.88 9.66 -32.10
CA LEU A 388 3.74 8.29 -32.58
C LEU A 388 2.74 8.27 -33.75
N GLY A 389 3.21 7.89 -34.94
CA GLY A 389 2.49 8.09 -36.20
C GLY A 389 2.14 9.56 -36.41
N ASP A 390 0.89 9.84 -36.74
CA ASP A 390 0.37 11.20 -36.89
C ASP A 390 -0.03 11.85 -35.54
N SER A 391 0.05 11.11 -34.43
CA SER A 391 -0.39 11.59 -33.13
C SER A 391 0.71 12.32 -32.38
N THR A 392 0.37 13.49 -31.84
CA THR A 392 1.24 14.19 -30.87
C THR A 392 1.01 13.62 -29.48
N ILE A 393 2.09 13.29 -28.80
CA ILE A 393 2.06 12.75 -27.45
C ILE A 393 2.30 13.90 -26.47
N THR A 394 1.31 14.18 -25.64
CA THR A 394 1.33 15.22 -24.60
C THR A 394 1.46 14.63 -23.20
N ASP A 395 0.99 13.41 -23.01
CA ASP A 395 0.84 12.70 -21.75
C ASP A 395 0.62 11.19 -21.99
N MET A 396 0.49 10.41 -20.92
CA MET A 396 0.24 8.96 -21.01
C MET A 396 -1.02 8.60 -21.79
N MET A 397 -2.11 9.34 -21.61
CA MET A 397 -3.39 9.06 -22.26
C MET A 397 -3.35 9.31 -23.76
N SER A 398 -2.65 10.36 -24.20
CA SER A 398 -2.40 10.63 -25.61
C SER A 398 -1.51 9.55 -26.26
N TYR A 399 -0.53 9.03 -25.52
CA TYR A 399 0.30 7.90 -25.96
C TYR A 399 -0.55 6.63 -26.12
N MET A 400 -1.36 6.31 -25.12
CA MET A 400 -2.29 5.20 -25.16
C MET A 400 -3.23 5.35 -26.38
N ARG A 401 -3.93 6.48 -26.54
CA ARG A 401 -4.77 6.73 -27.73
C ARG A 401 -4.03 6.56 -29.05
N ALA A 402 -2.81 7.08 -29.15
CA ALA A 402 -1.99 6.90 -30.33
C ALA A 402 -1.68 5.41 -30.60
N LEU A 403 -1.35 4.63 -29.57
CA LEU A 403 -1.03 3.22 -29.71
C LEU A 403 -2.24 2.37 -30.16
N SER A 404 -3.47 2.80 -29.83
CA SER A 404 -4.71 2.03 -30.08
C SER A 404 -5.11 1.86 -31.53
N VAL A 405 -4.56 2.70 -32.41
CA VAL A 405 -4.92 2.68 -33.83
C VAL A 405 -4.07 1.69 -34.63
N PHE A 406 -3.02 1.10 -34.03
CA PHE A 406 -2.10 0.21 -34.71
C PHE A 406 -2.45 -1.27 -34.51
N ASP A 407 -2.18 -2.05 -35.55
CA ASP A 407 -2.34 -3.50 -35.64
C ASP A 407 -0.97 -4.21 -35.74
N ASN A 408 -0.94 -5.52 -35.43
CA ASN A 408 0.30 -6.31 -35.54
C ASN A 408 0.83 -6.27 -36.98
N GLY A 409 2.11 -5.93 -37.14
CA GLY A 409 2.79 -5.77 -38.43
C GLY A 409 2.79 -4.34 -38.98
N ASP A 410 2.09 -3.39 -38.35
CA ASP A 410 2.12 -1.98 -38.75
C ASP A 410 3.50 -1.36 -38.48
N GLU A 411 3.88 -0.41 -39.34
CA GLU A 411 5.05 0.44 -39.15
C GLU A 411 4.62 1.89 -38.91
N ALA A 412 5.16 2.51 -37.87
CA ALA A 412 4.87 3.90 -37.51
C ALA A 412 6.15 4.70 -37.30
N GLY A 413 6.14 5.97 -37.70
CA GLY A 413 7.17 6.92 -37.27
C GLY A 413 7.02 7.23 -35.79
N ILE A 414 8.15 7.38 -35.08
CA ILE A 414 8.16 7.79 -33.68
C ILE A 414 9.22 8.86 -33.48
N THR A 415 8.84 9.95 -32.81
CA THR A 415 9.73 11.05 -32.45
C THR A 415 9.95 11.05 -30.95
N VAL A 416 11.20 10.99 -30.52
CA VAL A 416 11.57 11.05 -29.09
C VAL A 416 12.54 12.19 -28.81
N LYS A 417 12.46 12.77 -27.60
CA LYS A 417 13.48 13.67 -27.07
C LYS A 417 14.43 12.87 -26.19
N ARG A 418 15.73 12.90 -26.51
CA ARG A 418 16.82 12.27 -25.75
C ARG A 418 17.79 13.36 -25.30
N GLY A 419 17.80 13.67 -24.00
CA GLY A 419 18.51 14.85 -23.51
C GLY A 419 17.95 16.12 -24.17
N GLU A 420 18.75 16.88 -24.92
CA GLU A 420 18.29 18.05 -25.70
C GLU A 420 18.02 17.75 -27.18
N GLU A 421 18.33 16.54 -27.65
CA GLU A 421 18.19 16.18 -29.05
C GLU A 421 16.81 15.58 -29.32
N THR A 422 16.30 15.82 -30.54
CA THR A 422 15.09 15.17 -31.05
C THR A 422 15.51 14.12 -32.06
N ILE A 423 15.04 12.89 -31.87
CA ILE A 423 15.37 11.74 -32.68
C ILE A 423 14.08 11.24 -33.33
N ASP A 424 14.10 11.13 -34.66
CA ASP A 424 13.04 10.49 -35.44
C ASP A 424 13.50 9.10 -35.84
N THR A 425 12.70 8.10 -35.51
CA THR A 425 12.92 6.69 -35.90
C THR A 425 11.60 6.07 -36.32
N LYS A 426 11.62 4.77 -36.61
CA LYS A 426 10.45 3.98 -36.95
C LYS A 426 10.34 2.79 -36.02
N VAL A 427 9.11 2.43 -35.71
CA VAL A 427 8.79 1.25 -34.93
C VAL A 427 7.89 0.33 -35.74
N GLN A 428 8.15 -0.97 -35.64
CA GLN A 428 7.34 -2.01 -36.23
C GLN A 428 6.69 -2.83 -35.13
N PHE A 429 5.36 -2.88 -35.14
CA PHE A 429 4.55 -3.49 -34.08
C PHE A 429 4.35 -5.00 -34.22
#